data_AF-A0A7U9DT38-F1
#
_entry.id   AF-A0A7U9DT38-F1
#
_cell.length_a   1.000
_cell.length_b   1.000
_cell.length_c   1.000
_cell.angle_alpha   90.00
_cell.angle_beta   90.00
_cell.angle_gamma   90.00
#
_symmetry.space_group_name_H-M   'P 1'
#
loop_
_entity.id
_entity.type
_entity.pdbx_description
1 polymer ?
#
loop_
_entity_poly.entity_id
_entity_poly.type
_entity_poly.pdbx_seq_one_letter_code
_entity_poly.pdbx_strand_id
1 'polypeptide(L)'
;MKFEFSLDENETPPPSGFDLGHIAVWGSDGAATTRDRDPGGGAMVYLTVTSLLDGLRTFLSGKSRSYESTAVDSSFSLTFTRGRDGSIETRCGGALIDRSPVAGVAAAVHAAAKRFADAHLEQLPPDDAGREDLEHALADFERFMGRPR
;
A
#
# COMPACT_ATOMS: atom_id res chain seq x y z
N MET A 1 -2.88 11.36 -7.25
CA MET A 1 -3.31 10.50 -6.13
C MET A 1 -2.50 10.70 -4.84
N LYS A 2 -3.08 10.31 -3.69
CA LYS A 2 -2.48 10.25 -2.34
C LYS A 2 -2.83 8.90 -1.69
N PHE A 3 -1.91 8.33 -0.91
CA PHE A 3 -2.14 7.18 -0.03
C PHE A 3 -1.91 7.58 1.43
N GLU A 4 -2.56 6.85 2.33
CA GLU A 4 -2.36 6.93 3.77
C GLU A 4 -2.58 5.55 4.40
N PHE A 5 -1.69 5.21 5.33
CA PHE A 5 -1.74 4.00 6.14
C PHE A 5 -1.69 4.42 7.60
N SER A 6 -2.46 3.76 8.45
CA SER A 6 -2.58 4.08 9.87
C SER A 6 -2.94 2.84 10.65
N LEU A 7 -2.49 2.72 11.91
CA LEU A 7 -2.97 1.69 12.83
C LEU A 7 -4.39 1.99 13.34
N ASP A 8 -5.09 0.96 13.78
CA ASP A 8 -6.32 1.09 14.56
C ASP A 8 -5.97 1.62 15.96
N GLU A 9 -6.82 2.49 16.51
CA GLU A 9 -6.64 3.07 17.84
C GLU A 9 -6.90 2.05 18.97
N ASN A 10 -7.52 0.91 18.65
CA ASN A 10 -7.89 -0.13 19.60
C ASN A 10 -6.85 -1.25 19.74
N GLU A 11 -5.70 -1.15 19.09
CA GLU A 11 -4.63 -2.16 19.18
C GLU A 11 -4.10 -2.27 20.61
N THR A 12 -3.96 -3.52 21.06
CA THR A 12 -3.58 -3.81 22.45
C THR A 12 -2.07 -4.07 22.52
N PRO A 13 -1.32 -3.42 23.43
CA PRO A 13 0.09 -3.72 23.62
C PRO A 13 0.37 -5.19 23.98
N PRO A 14 1.54 -5.73 23.61
CA PRO A 14 2.61 -5.05 22.89
C PRO A 14 2.29 -4.90 21.37
N PRO A 15 2.75 -3.81 20.73
CA PRO A 15 2.66 -3.66 19.27
C PRO A 15 3.27 -4.85 18.54
N SER A 16 2.66 -5.21 17.41
CA SER A 16 3.01 -6.39 16.64
C SER A 16 2.90 -6.12 15.14
N GLY A 17 3.71 -6.79 14.33
CA GLY A 17 3.60 -6.76 12.87
C GLY A 17 2.24 -7.25 12.32
N PHE A 18 1.39 -7.82 13.18
CA PHE A 18 0.03 -8.25 12.85
C PHE A 18 -1.06 -7.22 13.22
N ASP A 19 -0.69 -6.07 13.79
CA ASP A 19 -1.65 -5.05 14.23
C ASP A 19 -2.53 -4.59 13.06
N LEU A 20 -3.82 -4.40 13.36
CA LEU A 20 -4.77 -3.94 12.38
C LEU A 20 -4.63 -2.43 12.16
N GLY A 21 -5.04 -2.03 10.98
CA GLY A 21 -5.06 -0.65 10.58
C GLY A 21 -5.91 -0.42 9.35
N HIS A 22 -5.78 0.78 8.81
CA HIS A 22 -6.58 1.23 7.71
C HIS A 22 -5.75 1.80 6.59
N ILE A 23 -6.31 1.69 5.40
CA ILE A 23 -5.77 2.21 4.17
C ILE A 23 -6.76 3.24 3.65
N ALA A 24 -6.25 4.36 3.17
CA ALA A 24 -7.05 5.34 2.47
C ALA A 24 -6.31 5.83 1.23
N VAL A 25 -7.05 5.96 0.13
CA VAL A 25 -6.54 6.36 -1.18
C VAL A 25 -7.46 7.42 -1.74
N TRP A 26 -6.88 8.51 -2.22
CA TRP A 26 -7.61 9.61 -2.86
C TRP A 26 -7.00 9.92 -4.21
N GLY A 27 -7.85 10.23 -5.18
CA GLY A 27 -7.46 10.65 -6.51
C GLY A 27 -8.40 11.69 -7.10
N SER A 28 -8.18 12.02 -8.37
CA SER A 28 -9.00 12.98 -9.11
C SER A 28 -10.45 12.54 -9.28
N ASP A 29 -10.71 11.23 -9.32
CA ASP A 29 -11.99 10.65 -9.72
C ASP A 29 -12.74 10.01 -8.54
N GLY A 30 -12.08 9.85 -7.40
CA GLY A 30 -12.72 9.28 -6.21
C GLY A 30 -11.77 9.06 -5.05
N ALA A 31 -12.30 8.39 -4.04
CA ALA A 31 -11.55 7.93 -2.87
C ALA A 31 -12.05 6.56 -2.44
N ALA A 32 -11.19 5.81 -1.76
CA ALA A 32 -11.55 4.55 -1.14
C ALA A 32 -10.80 4.39 0.18
N THR A 33 -11.48 3.87 1.20
CA THR A 33 -10.85 3.52 2.47
C THR A 33 -11.37 2.19 2.99
N THR A 34 -10.53 1.49 3.76
CA THR A 34 -10.96 0.29 4.48
C THR A 34 -11.90 0.63 5.64
N ARG A 35 -11.89 1.88 6.16
CA ARG A 35 -12.77 2.32 7.26
C ARG A 35 -14.26 2.22 6.95
N ASP A 36 -14.63 2.36 5.69
CA ASP A 36 -16.03 2.31 5.23
C ASP A 36 -16.53 0.86 5.01
N ARG A 37 -15.74 -0.15 5.41
CA ARG A 37 -16.08 -1.57 5.27
C ARG A 37 -16.59 -2.13 6.60
N ASP A 38 -17.81 -2.68 6.57
CA ASP A 38 -18.47 -3.35 7.69
C ASP A 38 -18.66 -4.85 7.33
N PRO A 39 -18.41 -5.81 8.26
CA PRO A 39 -17.82 -5.65 9.60
C PRO A 39 -16.29 -5.70 9.58
N GLY A 40 -15.66 -4.92 10.46
CA GLY A 40 -14.24 -5.06 10.79
C GLY A 40 -13.27 -4.60 9.71
N GLY A 41 -13.48 -3.44 9.08
CA GLY A 41 -12.63 -2.84 8.03
C GLY A 41 -11.15 -2.55 8.39
N GLY A 42 -10.64 -3.16 9.44
CA GLY A 42 -9.21 -3.31 9.67
C GLY A 42 -8.57 -4.25 8.66
N ALA A 43 -7.28 -4.06 8.44
CA ALA A 43 -6.41 -4.97 7.72
C ALA A 43 -5.09 -5.05 8.47
N MET A 44 -4.40 -6.19 8.43
CA MET A 44 -3.04 -6.28 8.99
C MET A 44 -2.13 -5.35 8.18
N VAL A 45 -1.88 -4.16 8.70
CA VAL A 45 -1.47 -3.02 7.86
C VAL A 45 0.01 -3.14 7.46
N TYR A 46 0.88 -3.63 8.35
CA TYR A 46 2.28 -3.88 8.03
C TYR A 46 2.40 -4.87 6.86
N LEU A 47 1.76 -6.04 6.98
CA LEU A 47 1.75 -7.06 5.93
C LEU A 47 1.12 -6.57 4.62
N THR A 48 0.07 -5.75 4.72
CA THR A 48 -0.58 -5.16 3.56
C THR A 48 0.33 -4.18 2.82
N VAL A 49 1.00 -3.29 3.55
CA VAL A 49 1.91 -2.30 2.95
C VAL A 49 3.10 -3.01 2.30
N THR A 50 3.68 -4.02 2.95
CA THR A 50 4.75 -4.86 2.38
C THR A 50 4.28 -5.52 1.08
N SER A 51 3.14 -6.21 1.12
CA SER A 51 2.59 -6.90 -0.06
C SER A 51 2.27 -5.95 -1.21
N LEU A 52 1.78 -4.75 -0.90
CA LEU A 52 1.52 -3.70 -1.89
C LEU A 52 2.83 -3.21 -2.52
N LEU A 53 3.87 -2.94 -1.74
CA LEU A 53 5.17 -2.48 -2.25
C LEU A 53 5.77 -3.53 -3.19
N ASP A 54 5.82 -4.80 -2.78
CA ASP A 54 6.41 -5.87 -3.58
C ASP A 54 5.61 -6.18 -4.86
N GLY A 55 4.30 -6.29 -4.72
CA GLY A 55 3.43 -6.56 -5.86
C GLY A 55 3.43 -5.39 -6.85
N LEU A 56 3.39 -4.15 -6.36
CA LEU A 56 3.46 -2.96 -7.21
C LEU A 56 4.83 -2.86 -7.91
N ARG A 57 5.94 -3.10 -7.21
CA ARG A 57 7.29 -3.15 -7.81
C ARG A 57 7.36 -4.18 -8.94
N THR A 58 6.84 -5.38 -8.69
CA THR A 58 6.79 -6.47 -9.70
C THR A 58 5.93 -6.07 -10.90
N PHE A 59 4.75 -5.50 -10.64
CA PHE A 59 3.85 -5.04 -11.68
C PHE A 59 4.48 -3.94 -12.54
N LEU A 60 5.08 -2.93 -11.91
CA LEU A 60 5.65 -1.77 -12.59
C LEU A 60 6.92 -2.12 -13.40
N SER A 61 7.72 -3.07 -12.92
CA SER A 61 8.92 -3.57 -13.63
C SER A 61 8.60 -4.63 -14.69
N GLY A 62 7.45 -5.31 -14.58
CA GLY A 62 7.01 -6.33 -15.51
C GLY A 62 6.17 -5.81 -16.69
N LYS A 63 5.62 -6.77 -17.45
CA LYS A 63 4.74 -6.52 -18.61
C LYS A 63 3.25 -6.80 -18.31
N SER A 64 2.92 -7.21 -17.09
CA SER A 64 1.54 -7.51 -16.69
C SER A 64 0.65 -6.30 -16.92
N ARG A 65 -0.55 -6.55 -17.47
CA ARG A 65 -1.51 -5.49 -17.81
C ARG A 65 -2.19 -4.92 -16.58
N SER A 66 -2.43 -5.75 -15.58
CA SER A 66 -3.06 -5.39 -14.32
C SER A 66 -2.38 -6.09 -13.14
N TYR A 67 -2.54 -5.50 -11.96
CA TYR A 67 -2.15 -6.04 -10.67
C TYR A 67 -3.25 -5.70 -9.66
N GLU A 68 -3.68 -6.69 -8.89
CA GLU A 68 -4.60 -6.52 -7.78
C GLU A 68 -3.83 -6.68 -6.47
N SER A 69 -3.94 -5.67 -5.61
CA SER A 69 -3.43 -5.67 -4.25
C SER A 69 -4.60 -5.79 -3.30
N THR A 70 -4.68 -6.92 -2.59
CA THR A 70 -5.71 -7.15 -1.57
C THR A 70 -5.11 -6.91 -0.20
N ALA A 71 -5.81 -6.13 0.62
CA ALA A 71 -5.42 -5.90 1.99
C ALA A 71 -5.55 -7.19 2.81
N VAL A 72 -4.55 -7.47 3.64
CA VAL A 72 -4.46 -8.70 4.41
C VAL A 72 -5.55 -8.70 5.48
N ASP A 73 -6.27 -9.81 5.57
CA ASP A 73 -7.45 -9.98 6.45
C ASP A 73 -8.61 -9.02 6.12
N SER A 74 -8.69 -8.56 4.87
CA SER A 74 -9.75 -7.66 4.42
C SER A 74 -10.23 -8.00 3.01
N SER A 75 -11.48 -7.64 2.71
CA SER A 75 -12.02 -7.70 1.34
C SER A 75 -11.67 -6.47 0.50
N PHE A 76 -10.95 -5.51 1.09
CA PHE A 76 -10.51 -4.32 0.38
C PHE A 76 -9.40 -4.67 -0.62
N SER A 77 -9.61 -4.32 -1.89
CA SER A 77 -8.57 -4.46 -2.91
C SER A 77 -8.47 -3.23 -3.81
N LEU A 78 -7.24 -2.98 -4.25
CA LEU A 78 -6.91 -1.97 -5.25
C LEU A 78 -6.43 -2.66 -6.52
N THR A 79 -7.02 -2.29 -7.64
CA THR A 79 -6.57 -2.76 -8.95
C THR A 79 -5.81 -1.64 -9.65
N PHE A 80 -4.57 -1.92 -10.03
CA PHE A 80 -3.72 -1.09 -10.87
C PHE A 80 -3.75 -1.63 -12.29
N THR A 81 -4.10 -0.82 -13.28
CA THR A 81 -4.16 -1.24 -14.69
C THR A 81 -3.37 -0.29 -15.56
N ARG A 82 -2.54 -0.82 -16.47
CA ARG A 82 -1.81 -0.03 -17.46
C ARG A 82 -2.79 0.57 -18.47
N GLY A 83 -2.83 1.89 -18.53
CA GLY A 83 -3.52 2.66 -19.56
C GLY A 83 -2.80 2.58 -20.90
N ARG A 84 -3.53 2.82 -21.99
CA ARG A 84 -2.96 2.85 -23.35
C ARG A 84 -2.04 4.06 -23.58
N ASP A 85 -2.22 5.10 -22.78
CA ASP A 85 -1.46 6.36 -22.77
C ASP A 85 -0.20 6.29 -21.89
N GLY A 86 0.11 5.12 -21.32
CA GLY A 86 1.23 4.95 -20.38
C GLY A 86 0.93 5.38 -18.94
N SER A 87 -0.31 5.77 -18.64
CA SER A 87 -0.78 6.00 -17.27
C SER A 87 -1.10 4.67 -16.56
N ILE A 88 -1.37 4.77 -15.25
CA ILE A 88 -1.91 3.70 -14.43
C ILE A 88 -3.28 4.15 -13.93
N GLU A 89 -4.31 3.39 -14.28
CA GLU A 89 -5.62 3.52 -13.65
C GLU A 89 -5.59 2.79 -12.30
N THR A 90 -5.96 3.48 -11.22
CA THR A 90 -6.14 2.88 -9.90
C THR A 90 -7.62 2.79 -9.59
N ARG A 91 -8.10 1.60 -9.22
CA ARG A 91 -9.52 1.31 -8.96
C ARG A 91 -9.69 0.60 -7.62
N CYS A 92 -10.85 0.78 -6.99
CA CYS A 92 -11.31 -0.03 -5.86
C CYS A 92 -12.72 -0.54 -6.16
N GLY A 93 -12.95 -1.85 -6.07
CA GLY A 93 -14.27 -2.43 -6.34
C GLY A 93 -14.82 -2.07 -7.73
N GLY A 94 -13.94 -1.90 -8.73
CA GLY A 94 -14.31 -1.47 -10.09
C GLY A 94 -14.44 0.05 -10.29
N ALA A 95 -14.66 0.83 -9.23
CA ALA A 95 -14.74 2.29 -9.30
C ALA A 95 -13.36 2.91 -9.53
N LEU A 96 -13.26 3.90 -10.43
CA LEU A 96 -12.03 4.64 -10.71
C LEU A 96 -11.74 5.61 -9.57
N ILE A 97 -10.51 5.56 -9.04
CA ILE A 97 -10.01 6.50 -8.03
C ILE A 97 -9.16 7.57 -8.71
N ASP A 98 -8.24 7.16 -9.59
CA ASP A 98 -7.27 8.07 -10.18
C ASP A 98 -6.69 7.51 -11.49
N ARG A 99 -6.20 8.42 -12.33
CA ARG A 99 -5.28 8.12 -13.44
C ARG A 99 -4.00 8.91 -13.25
N SER A 100 -2.91 8.21 -12.97
CA SER A 100 -1.61 8.85 -12.70
C SER A 100 -0.51 8.27 -13.60
N PRO A 101 0.51 9.07 -13.94
CA PRO A 101 1.74 8.52 -14.53
C PRO A 101 2.35 7.47 -13.60
N VAL A 102 3.06 6.49 -14.17
CA VAL A 102 3.71 5.41 -13.40
C VAL A 102 4.57 5.95 -12.25
N ALA A 103 5.36 7.01 -12.50
CA ALA A 103 6.20 7.62 -11.48
C ALA A 103 5.39 8.24 -10.34
N GLY A 104 4.22 8.82 -10.66
CA GLY A 104 3.31 9.39 -9.66
C GLY A 104 2.72 8.33 -8.74
N VAL A 105 2.31 7.18 -9.29
CA VAL A 105 1.80 6.05 -8.47
C VAL A 105 2.89 5.51 -7.55
N ALA A 106 4.08 5.23 -8.10
CA ALA A 106 5.20 4.70 -7.32
C ALA A 106 5.61 5.66 -6.19
N ALA A 107 5.75 6.95 -6.50
CA ALA A 107 6.10 7.96 -5.51
C ALA A 107 5.04 8.11 -4.42
N ALA A 108 3.75 8.08 -4.78
CA ALA A 108 2.66 8.22 -3.81
C ALA A 108 2.60 7.04 -2.83
N VAL A 109 2.73 5.80 -3.31
CA VAL A 109 2.76 4.60 -2.47
C VAL A 109 4.00 4.60 -1.58
N HIS A 110 5.18 4.84 -2.14
CA HIS A 110 6.42 4.89 -1.38
C HIS A 110 6.40 5.97 -0.29
N ALA A 111 5.95 7.20 -0.62
CA ALA A 111 5.90 8.29 0.35
C ALA A 111 4.92 8.00 1.51
N ALA A 112 3.80 7.33 1.23
CA ALA A 112 2.87 6.92 2.28
C ALA A 112 3.43 5.77 3.13
N ALA A 113 4.02 4.75 2.50
CA ALA A 113 4.62 3.60 3.19
C ALA A 113 5.78 4.03 4.07
N LYS A 114 6.66 4.91 3.57
CA LYS A 114 7.77 5.46 4.34
C LYS A 114 7.28 6.27 5.55
N ARG A 115 6.27 7.13 5.37
CA ARG A 115 5.70 7.90 6.49
C ARG A 115 5.12 6.98 7.57
N PHE A 116 4.42 5.93 7.16
CA PHE A 116 3.90 4.93 8.08
C PHE A 116 5.04 4.21 8.82
N ALA A 117 6.06 3.77 8.10
CA ALA A 117 7.21 3.10 8.68
C ALA A 117 7.98 3.99 9.68
N ASP A 118 8.29 5.23 9.30
CA ASP A 118 8.98 6.21 10.16
C ASP A 118 8.21 6.46 11.47
N ALA A 119 6.88 6.39 11.45
CA ALA A 119 6.04 6.64 12.62
C ALA A 119 5.88 5.43 13.54
N HIS A 120 5.92 4.20 12.98
CA HIS A 120 5.43 3.01 13.68
C HIS A 120 6.45 1.86 13.83
N LEU A 121 7.48 1.76 13.00
CA LEU A 121 8.41 0.61 13.05
C LEU A 121 9.26 0.56 14.32
N GLU A 122 9.66 1.70 14.86
CA GLU A 122 10.45 1.75 16.10
C GLU A 122 9.68 1.27 17.33
N GLN A 123 8.35 1.20 17.24
CA GLN A 123 7.47 0.72 18.31
C GLN A 123 7.39 -0.82 18.33
N LEU A 124 7.73 -1.47 17.22
CA LEU A 124 7.76 -2.93 17.11
C LEU A 124 9.03 -3.50 17.75
N PRO A 125 8.97 -4.73 18.31
CA PRO A 125 10.15 -5.47 18.73
C PRO A 125 11.20 -5.55 17.60
N PRO A 126 12.52 -5.48 17.91
CA PRO A 126 13.56 -5.56 16.89
C PRO A 126 13.58 -6.86 16.08
N ASP A 127 13.01 -7.93 16.61
CA ASP A 127 12.89 -9.26 16.00
C ASP A 127 11.48 -9.53 15.43
N ASP A 128 10.63 -8.51 15.34
CA ASP A 128 9.30 -8.62 14.74
C ASP A 128 9.42 -8.84 13.22
N ALA A 129 8.79 -9.89 12.71
CA ALA A 129 8.84 -10.23 11.29
C ALA A 129 8.17 -9.17 10.40
N GLY A 130 7.07 -8.55 10.84
CA GLY A 130 6.39 -7.50 10.09
C GLY A 130 7.23 -6.23 9.97
N ARG A 131 8.06 -5.95 10.99
CA ARG A 131 9.10 -4.91 10.90
C ARG A 131 10.13 -5.23 9.84
N GLU A 132 10.78 -6.39 9.94
CA GLU A 132 11.84 -6.79 9.00
C GLU A 132 11.34 -6.81 7.55
N ASP A 133 10.15 -7.37 7.32
CA ASP A 133 9.53 -7.45 6.01
C ASP A 133 9.28 -6.06 5.41
N LEU A 134 8.72 -5.13 6.21
CA LEU A 134 8.44 -3.77 5.71
C LEU A 134 9.72 -2.96 5.44
N GLU A 135 10.75 -3.11 6.28
CA GLU A 135 12.06 -2.47 6.07
C GLU A 135 12.69 -2.96 4.75
N HIS A 136 12.67 -4.27 4.51
CA HIS A 136 13.17 -4.86 3.26
C HIS A 136 12.36 -4.41 2.03
N ALA A 137 11.03 -4.45 2.11
CA ALA A 137 10.16 -4.05 1.01
C ALA A 137 10.36 -2.56 0.64
N LEU A 138 10.53 -1.67 1.63
CA LEU A 138 10.85 -0.26 1.39
C LEU A 138 12.19 -0.08 0.69
N ALA A 139 13.24 -0.74 1.20
CA ALA A 139 14.58 -0.64 0.61
C ALA A 139 14.60 -1.13 -0.85
N ASP A 140 13.93 -2.23 -1.14
CA ASP A 140 13.83 -2.77 -2.51
C ASP A 140 12.98 -1.89 -3.43
N PHE A 141 11.91 -1.29 -2.91
CA PHE A 141 11.10 -0.34 -3.67
C PHE A 141 11.88 0.94 -3.98
N GLU A 142 12.64 1.48 -3.02
CA GLU A 142 13.49 2.66 -3.21
C GLU A 142 14.58 2.41 -4.26
N ARG A 143 15.27 1.27 -4.17
CA ARG A 143 16.23 0.82 -5.20
C ARG A 143 15.59 0.72 -6.57
N PHE A 144 14.35 0.23 -6.65
CA PHE A 144 13.61 0.16 -7.91
C PHE A 144 13.33 1.56 -8.48
N MET A 145 12.88 2.50 -7.66
CA MET A 145 12.59 3.87 -8.10
C MET A 145 13.84 4.63 -8.56
N GLY A 146 15.01 4.34 -7.96
CA GLY A 146 16.28 4.98 -8.32
C GLY A 146 16.93 4.47 -9.61
N ARG A 147 16.39 3.42 -10.26
CA ARG A 147 16.93 2.92 -11.53
C ARG A 147 16.56 3.85 -12.70
N PRO A 148 17.52 4.21 -13.58
CA PRO A 148 17.20 4.91 -14.82
C PRO A 148 16.25 4.04 -15.66
N ARG A 149 15.19 4.65 -16.19
CA ARG A 149 14.17 4.00 -17.03
C ARG A 149 14.49 4.16 -18.50
#